data_AF-A0A7J7GTP2-F1
#
_entry.id   AF-A0A7J7GTP2-F1
#
_cell.length_a   1.000
_cell.length_b   1.000
_cell.length_c   1.000
_cell.angle_alpha   90.00
_cell.angle_beta   90.00
_cell.angle_gamma   90.00
#
_symmetry.space_group_name_H-M   'P 1'
#
loop_
_entity.id
_entity.type
_entity.pdbx_description
1 polymer ?
#
loop_
_entity_poly.entity_id
_entity_poly.type
_entity_poly.pdbx_seq_one_letter_code
_entity_poly.pdbx_strand_id
1 'polypeptide(L)'
;DHSTTRHESDTENCPYYISILIAGRGGVRLEVSNIIYLDSPAGVGFSYSENMTFYSTGDLQTASETNIFLLKWFNLFPEFLSNPFYIAGESYGGIYVPTLASEIVKGILGAFP
;
A
#
# COMPACT_ATOMS: atom_id res chain seq x y z
N ASP A 1 1.95 13.54 -21.00
CA ASP A 1 3.29 13.26 -20.48
C ASP A 1 3.11 12.54 -19.16
N HIS A 2 3.31 11.22 -19.14
CA HIS A 2 2.98 10.35 -18.01
C HIS A 2 4.23 10.19 -17.15
N SER A 3 4.35 10.98 -16.08
CA SER A 3 5.46 10.86 -15.15
C SER A 3 5.20 9.70 -14.19
N THR A 4 5.81 8.55 -14.46
CA THR A 4 5.90 7.45 -13.49
C THR A 4 7.07 7.74 -12.55
N THR A 5 6.79 8.04 -11.27
CA THR A 5 7.83 8.21 -10.26
C THR A 5 7.96 6.92 -9.46
N ARG A 6 9.13 6.26 -9.55
CA ARG A 6 9.48 5.08 -8.76
C ARG A 6 10.09 5.53 -7.44
N HIS A 7 9.62 4.95 -6.34
CA HIS A 7 10.19 5.21 -5.02
C HIS A 7 10.54 3.88 -4.35
N GLU A 8 11.82 3.68 -4.08
CA GLU A 8 12.38 2.55 -3.35
C GLU A 8 12.29 2.89 -1.84
N SER A 9 11.68 2.03 -1.02
CA SER A 9 11.61 2.24 0.43
C SER A 9 12.66 1.41 1.16
N ASP A 10 13.38 2.05 2.08
CA ASP A 10 14.56 1.55 2.80
C ASP A 10 14.49 0.11 3.34
N THR A 11 15.63 -0.55 3.18
CA THR A 11 15.91 -1.99 3.28
C THR A 11 15.93 -2.59 4.70
N GLU A 12 15.80 -1.79 5.75
CA GLU A 12 16.16 -2.25 7.10
C GLU A 12 15.03 -2.89 7.90
N ASN A 13 13.76 -2.85 7.46
CA ASN A 13 12.71 -3.58 8.19
C ASN A 13 11.45 -4.01 7.41
N CYS A 14 11.48 -4.04 6.08
CA CYS A 14 10.46 -4.65 5.20
C CYS A 14 11.02 -4.67 3.76
N PRO A 15 11.45 -5.82 3.20
CA PRO A 15 11.98 -5.88 1.85
C PRO A 15 10.82 -5.96 0.85
N TYR A 16 10.06 -4.88 0.70
CA TYR A 16 9.02 -4.80 -0.34
C TYR A 16 9.39 -3.72 -1.34
N TYR A 17 9.68 -4.15 -2.57
CA TYR A 17 9.87 -3.26 -3.71
C TYR A 17 8.50 -2.92 -4.29
N ILE A 18 7.98 -1.75 -3.96
CA ILE A 18 6.61 -1.38 -4.29
C ILE A 18 6.60 -0.45 -5.50
N SER A 19 5.92 -0.88 -6.55
CA SER A 19 5.72 -0.09 -7.76
C SER A 19 4.45 0.77 -7.63
N ILE A 20 4.62 2.03 -7.25
CA ILE A 20 3.53 3.00 -7.16
C ILE A 20 3.26 3.59 -8.55
N LEU A 21 2.06 3.38 -9.09
CA LEU A 21 1.59 4.09 -10.28
C LEU A 21 0.64 5.23 -9.89
N ILE A 22 1.17 6.45 -9.80
CA ILE A 22 0.34 7.65 -9.71
C ILE A 22 -0.14 8.01 -11.12
N ALA A 23 -1.41 7.70 -11.42
CA ALA A 23 -2.03 8.07 -12.69
C ALA A 23 -2.70 9.45 -12.61
N GLY A 24 -2.27 10.40 -13.45
CA GLY A 24 -2.88 11.72 -13.60
C GLY A 24 -3.50 11.97 -14.98
N ARG A 25 -4.80 12.36 -14.97
CA ARG A 25 -5.70 12.87 -16.03
C ARG A 25 -6.03 12.02 -17.27
N GLY A 26 -7.35 11.79 -17.46
CA GLY A 26 -7.99 11.36 -18.70
C GLY A 26 -9.22 10.44 -18.51
N GLY A 27 -10.42 11.01 -18.36
CA GLY A 27 -11.74 10.40 -18.57
C GLY A 27 -12.25 9.42 -17.50
N VAL A 28 -13.33 9.82 -16.80
CA VAL A 28 -14.12 9.09 -15.77
C VAL A 28 -13.48 9.07 -14.37
N ARG A 29 -13.95 9.98 -13.49
CA ARG A 29 -13.82 10.08 -12.00
C ARG A 29 -12.44 9.94 -11.34
N LEU A 30 -11.39 9.53 -12.06
CA LEU A 30 -10.01 9.45 -11.60
C LEU A 30 -9.24 10.77 -11.83
N GLU A 31 -9.82 11.74 -12.53
CA GLU A 31 -9.12 12.98 -12.96
C GLU A 31 -8.72 13.94 -11.82
N VAL A 32 -9.12 13.67 -10.58
CA VAL A 32 -8.82 14.51 -9.39
C VAL A 32 -8.20 13.68 -8.24
N SER A 33 -7.78 12.44 -8.50
CA SER A 33 -7.28 11.54 -7.46
C SER A 33 -5.84 11.12 -7.74
N ASN A 34 -5.06 10.97 -6.68
CA ASN A 34 -3.77 10.29 -6.73
C ASN A 34 -4.00 8.82 -6.41
N ILE A 35 -3.44 7.92 -7.22
CA ILE A 35 -3.63 6.47 -7.08
C ILE A 35 -2.29 5.84 -6.68
N ILE A 36 -2.35 4.87 -5.76
CA ILE A 36 -1.23 4.00 -5.42
C ILE A 36 -1.64 2.60 -5.86
N TYR A 37 -0.85 2.00 -6.74
CA TYR A 37 -0.92 0.57 -7.02
C TYR A 37 0.12 -0.11 -6.17
N LEU A 38 -0.26 -1.22 -5.55
CA LEU A 38 0.58 -1.94 -4.60
C LEU A 38 0.59 -3.42 -4.98
N ASP A 39 1.75 -3.91 -5.36
CA ASP A 39 2.00 -5.35 -5.49
C ASP A 39 2.20 -5.93 -4.09
N SER A 40 1.31 -6.83 -3.66
CA SER A 40 1.34 -7.43 -2.33
C SER A 40 0.62 -8.78 -2.34
N PRO A 41 1.08 -9.78 -1.58
CA PRO A 41 2.24 -9.78 -0.67
C PRO A 41 3.59 -10.04 -1.40
N ALA A 42 4.66 -10.34 -0.64
CA ALA A 42 5.94 -10.79 -1.20
C ALA A 42 5.75 -11.90 -2.24
N GLY A 43 6.43 -11.76 -3.38
CA GLY A 43 6.34 -12.70 -4.51
C GLY A 43 5.30 -12.33 -5.55
N VAL A 44 4.51 -11.27 -5.35
CA VAL A 44 3.57 -10.73 -6.35
C VAL A 44 4.24 -9.59 -7.12
N GLY A 45 4.16 -9.65 -8.46
CA GLY A 45 4.59 -8.56 -9.33
C GLY A 45 6.05 -8.16 -9.10
N PHE A 46 6.28 -6.90 -8.73
CA PHE A 46 7.60 -6.36 -8.39
C PHE A 46 7.96 -6.48 -6.91
N SER A 47 7.06 -6.92 -6.04
CA SER A 47 7.35 -7.10 -4.62
C SER A 47 8.08 -8.42 -4.38
N TYR A 48 9.35 -8.36 -3.96
CA TYR A 48 10.16 -9.54 -3.66
C TYR A 48 11.02 -9.34 -2.41
N SER A 49 11.36 -10.46 -1.76
CA SER A 49 12.30 -10.51 -0.65
C SER A 49 13.48 -11.43 -0.98
N GLU A 50 14.66 -11.12 -0.47
CA GLU A 50 15.82 -12.02 -0.53
C GLU A 50 15.69 -13.20 0.45
N ASN A 51 14.89 -13.05 1.50
CA ASN A 51 14.64 -14.11 2.45
C ASN A 51 13.35 -14.87 2.09
N MET A 52 13.54 -16.15 1.72
CA MET A 52 12.48 -17.05 1.29
C MET A 52 11.39 -17.28 2.35
N THR A 53 11.66 -17.05 3.64
CA THR A 53 10.63 -17.22 4.69
C THR A 53 9.49 -16.21 4.55
N PHE A 54 9.70 -15.07 3.90
CA PHE A 54 8.66 -14.05 3.68
C PHE A 54 7.68 -14.39 2.54
N TYR A 55 7.92 -15.46 1.79
CA TYR A 55 6.99 -15.92 0.76
C TYR A 55 5.90 -16.85 1.32
N SER A 56 5.99 -17.23 2.60
CA SER A 56 4.90 -17.90 3.31
C SER A 56 3.95 -16.84 3.87
N THR A 57 3.00 -16.41 3.04
CA THR A 57 2.12 -15.27 3.33
C THR A 57 0.73 -15.71 3.79
N GLY A 58 0.04 -14.86 4.55
CA GLY A 58 -1.37 -15.04 4.88
C GLY A 58 -2.11 -13.71 5.02
N ASP A 59 -3.43 -13.73 4.90
CA ASP A 59 -4.26 -12.50 4.76
C ASP A 59 -4.03 -11.46 5.88
N LEU A 60 -3.90 -11.92 7.12
CA LEU A 60 -3.62 -11.04 8.27
C LEU A 60 -2.21 -10.44 8.23
N GLN A 61 -1.22 -11.23 7.83
CA GLN A 61 0.15 -10.77 7.67
C GLN A 61 0.22 -9.73 6.54
N THR A 62 -0.39 -10.03 5.39
CA THR A 62 -0.47 -9.13 4.24
C THR A 62 -1.11 -7.80 4.61
N ALA A 63 -2.18 -7.80 5.41
CA ALA A 63 -2.82 -6.58 5.90
C ALA A 63 -1.88 -5.76 6.82
N SER A 64 -1.19 -6.42 7.76
CA SER A 64 -0.24 -5.79 8.67
C SER A 64 0.94 -5.14 7.92
N GLU A 65 1.53 -5.89 6.99
CA GLU A 65 2.66 -5.42 6.17
C GLU A 65 2.25 -4.28 5.21
N THR A 66 1.05 -4.37 4.63
CA THR A 66 0.49 -3.30 3.81
C THR A 66 0.22 -2.04 4.64
N ASN A 67 -0.24 -2.18 5.88
CA ASN A 67 -0.39 -1.04 6.79
C ASN A 67 0.96 -0.38 7.14
N ILE A 68 2.00 -1.19 7.41
CA ILE A 68 3.36 -0.68 7.64
C ILE A 68 3.87 0.08 6.41
N PHE A 69 3.64 -0.44 5.21
CA PHE A 69 3.96 0.26 3.97
C PHE A 69 3.25 1.62 3.89
N LEU A 70 1.94 1.67 4.12
CA LEU A 70 1.17 2.92 4.06
C LEU A 70 1.68 3.96 5.07
N LEU A 71 1.99 3.53 6.30
CA LEU A 71 2.58 4.41 7.31
C LEU A 71 3.93 4.99 6.86
N LYS A 72 4.82 4.14 6.31
CA LYS A 72 6.10 4.60 5.74
C LYS A 72 5.90 5.53 4.56
N TRP A 73 4.95 5.23 3.67
CA TRP A 73 4.65 6.04 2.50
C TRP A 73 4.16 7.43 2.91
N PHE A 74 3.21 7.53 3.84
CA PHE A 74 2.74 8.83 4.33
C PHE A 74 3.79 9.62 5.11
N ASN A 75 4.74 8.94 5.76
CA ASN A 75 5.90 9.62 6.36
C ASN A 75 6.84 10.22 5.31
N LEU A 76 7.00 9.55 4.17
CA LEU A 76 7.82 10.04 3.05
C LEU A 76 7.12 11.14 2.24
N PHE A 77 5.80 11.07 2.12
CA PHE A 77 4.97 12.01 1.36
C PHE A 77 3.86 12.64 2.22
N PRO A 78 4.23 13.44 3.23
CA PRO A 78 3.27 14.00 4.19
C PRO A 78 2.26 14.96 3.53
N GLU A 79 2.53 15.49 2.34
CA GLU A 79 1.61 16.35 1.59
C GLU A 79 0.28 15.64 1.23
N PHE A 80 0.26 14.31 1.16
CA PHE A 80 -0.96 13.55 0.87
C PHE A 80 -1.82 13.23 2.10
N LEU A 81 -1.33 13.47 3.32
CA LEU A 81 -2.08 13.18 4.56
C LEU A 81 -3.38 13.97 4.69
N SER A 82 -3.47 15.14 4.06
CA SER A 82 -4.67 15.97 4.07
C SER A 82 -5.77 15.49 3.10
N ASN A 83 -5.45 14.56 2.21
CA ASN A 83 -6.40 14.03 1.24
C ASN A 83 -7.29 12.95 1.86
N PRO A 84 -8.57 12.87 1.46
CA PRO A 84 -9.39 11.69 1.75
C PRO A 84 -8.71 10.42 1.20
N PHE A 85 -8.54 9.41 2.07
CA PHE A 85 -7.92 8.14 1.72
C PHE A 85 -8.98 7.06 1.49
N TYR A 86 -8.84 6.31 0.41
CA TYR A 86 -9.73 5.22 0.04
C TYR A 86 -8.91 3.99 -0.34
N ILE A 87 -9.42 2.80 0.03
CA ILE A 87 -8.88 1.51 -0.37
C ILE A 87 -9.92 0.78 -1.22
N ALA A 88 -9.47 0.19 -2.31
CA ALA A 88 -10.30 -0.54 -3.26
C ALA A 88 -9.57 -1.79 -3.75
N GLY A 89 -10.33 -2.79 -4.18
CA GLY A 89 -9.81 -4.06 -4.67
C GLY A 89 -10.89 -4.85 -5.40
N GLU A 90 -10.46 -5.78 -6.24
CA GLU A 90 -11.32 -6.66 -7.03
C GLU A 90 -11.01 -8.13 -6.71
N SER A 91 -11.98 -9.03 -6.90
CA SER A 91 -11.80 -10.48 -6.70
C SER A 91 -11.36 -10.79 -5.26
N TYR A 92 -10.18 -11.40 -5.06
CA TYR A 92 -9.63 -11.68 -3.72
C TYR A 92 -9.32 -10.39 -2.93
N GLY A 93 -9.30 -9.24 -3.60
CA GLY A 93 -9.35 -7.93 -2.96
C GLY A 93 -10.55 -7.76 -2.01
N GLY A 94 -11.62 -8.54 -2.18
CA GLY A 94 -12.72 -8.60 -1.23
C GLY A 94 -12.34 -9.13 0.16
N ILE A 95 -11.20 -9.82 0.29
CA ILE A 95 -10.59 -10.21 1.57
C ILE A 95 -9.55 -9.16 2.01
N TYR A 96 -8.67 -8.73 1.10
CA TYR A 96 -7.60 -7.80 1.44
C TYR A 96 -8.10 -6.43 1.89
N VAL A 97 -9.09 -5.85 1.20
CA VAL A 97 -9.63 -4.52 1.51
C VAL A 97 -10.21 -4.45 2.93
N PRO A 98 -11.19 -5.28 3.35
CA PRO A 98 -11.72 -5.20 4.70
C PRO A 98 -10.71 -5.58 5.79
N THR A 99 -9.78 -6.49 5.50
CA THR A 99 -8.75 -6.90 6.46
C THR A 99 -7.76 -5.76 6.72
N LEU A 100 -7.31 -5.08 5.65
CA LEU A 100 -6.50 -3.87 5.75
C LEU A 100 -7.24 -2.72 6.44
N ALA A 101 -8.52 -2.50 6.10
CA ALA A 101 -9.35 -1.49 6.75
C ALA A 101 -9.39 -1.69 8.27
N SER A 102 -9.59 -2.94 8.71
CA SER A 102 -9.61 -3.31 10.12
C SER A 102 -8.27 -2.99 10.80
N GLU A 103 -7.15 -3.30 10.15
CA GLU A 103 -5.82 -3.05 10.68
C GLU A 103 -5.52 -1.55 10.84
N ILE A 104 -5.89 -0.74 9.84
CA ILE A 104 -5.75 0.72 9.89
C ILE A 104 -6.58 1.30 11.05
N VAL A 105 -7.84 0.90 11.18
CA VAL A 105 -8.73 1.39 12.24
C VAL A 105 -8.19 1.00 13.62
N LYS A 106 -7.69 -0.22 13.81
CA LYS A 106 -7.04 -0.62 15.07
C LYS A 106 -5.83 0.24 15.40
N GLY A 107 -5.00 0.56 14.41
CA GLY A 107 -3.84 1.45 14.59
C GLY A 107 -4.25 2.86 15.03
N ILE A 108 -5.31 3.41 14.46
CA ILE A 108 -5.86 4.71 14.86
C ILE A 108 -6.43 4.66 16.28
N LEU A 109 -7.25 3.65 16.59
CA LEU A 109 -7.88 3.51 17.91
C LEU A 109 -6.86 3.20 19.02
N GLY A 110 -5.80 2.46 18.72
CA GLY A 110 -4.70 2.19 19.66
C GLY A 110 -3.78 3.39 19.90
N ALA A 111 -3.86 4.44 19.06
CA ALA A 111 -3.13 5.68 19.24
C ALA A 111 -3.84 6.71 20.14
N PHE A 112 -5.09 6.46 20.53
CA PHE A 112 -5.83 7.26 21.49
C PHE A 112 -6.07 6.43 22.78
N PRO A 113 -5.49 6.82 23.93
CA PRO A 113 -5.80 6.20 25.22
C PRO A 113 -7.22 6.49 25.70
#